data_AF-A0A7X1ZPL8-F1
#
_entry.id   AF-A0A7X1ZPL8-F1
#
_cell.length_a   1.000
_cell.length_b   1.000
_cell.length_c   1.000
_cell.angle_alpha   90.00
_cell.angle_beta   90.00
_cell.angle_gamma   90.00
#
_symmetry.space_group_name_H-M   'P 1'
#
loop_
_entity.id
_entity.type
_entity.pdbx_description
1 polymer ?
#
loop_
_entity_poly.entity_id
_entity_poly.type
_entity_poly.pdbx_seq_one_letter_code
_entity_poly.pdbx_strand_id
1 'polypeptide(L)'
;MKRGWFPVRRDILNDPHWLERPVTRGQAKLDLLGLAEYKATEVVAKGGQKIRVRRGQLFTSYRWLADRWGWHQSRVRRFLAMLAENSEDLYAIEFHAKRTSKWNPNTHPVALGTIITFIHYDVLCDLSLQLPEDMEKRDPF
;
A
#
# COMPACT_ATOMS: atom_id res chain seq x y z
N MET A 1 -27.22 -3.05 4.95
CA MET A 1 -25.88 -2.53 4.58
C MET A 1 -26.04 -1.64 3.36
N LYS A 2 -25.51 -0.40 3.37
CA LYS A 2 -25.49 0.43 2.16
C LYS A 2 -24.48 -0.19 1.17
N ARG A 3 -24.92 -0.47 -0.06
CA ARG A 3 -24.07 -0.91 -1.16
C ARG A 3 -23.61 0.32 -1.94
N GLY A 4 -22.33 0.40 -2.30
CA GLY A 4 -21.78 1.53 -3.06
C GLY A 4 -20.31 1.79 -2.73
N TRP A 5 -19.63 2.46 -3.67
CA TRP A 5 -18.21 2.81 -3.56
C TRP A 5 -18.06 4.32 -3.37
N PHE A 6 -17.13 4.73 -2.52
CA PHE A 6 -16.77 6.14 -2.34
C PHE A 6 -15.39 6.35 -2.98
N PRO A 7 -15.31 6.92 -4.20
CA PRO A 7 -14.03 7.21 -4.84
C PRO A 7 -13.29 8.28 -4.02
N VAL A 8 -12.02 8.04 -3.74
CA VAL A 8 -11.15 9.02 -3.09
C VAL A 8 -9.92 9.23 -3.95
N ARG A 9 -9.61 10.49 -4.25
CA ARG A 9 -8.38 10.83 -4.95
C ARG A 9 -7.17 10.48 -4.09
N ARG A 10 -6.11 9.94 -4.72
CA ARG A 10 -4.90 9.46 -4.02
C ARG A 10 -4.07 10.59 -3.40
N ASP A 11 -4.29 11.83 -3.79
CA ASP A 11 -3.62 13.00 -3.20
C ASP A 11 -3.96 13.21 -1.72
N ILE A 12 -5.09 12.68 -1.24
CA ILE A 12 -5.44 12.67 0.19
C ILE A 12 -4.33 12.05 1.05
N LEU A 13 -3.52 11.14 0.50
CA LEU A 13 -2.43 10.50 1.23
C LEU A 13 -1.32 11.47 1.65
N ASN A 14 -1.28 12.66 1.05
CA ASN A 14 -0.35 13.73 1.38
C ASN A 14 -1.01 14.85 2.19
N ASP A 15 -2.31 14.76 2.46
CA ASP A 15 -3.04 15.75 3.26
C ASP A 15 -2.54 15.71 4.72
N PRO A 16 -2.28 16.88 5.36
CA PRO A 16 -1.83 16.92 6.75
C PRO A 16 -2.76 16.22 7.74
N HIS A 17 -4.09 16.30 7.54
CA HIS A 17 -5.08 15.63 8.38
C HIS A 17 -5.07 14.11 8.16
N TRP A 18 -4.79 13.65 6.94
CA TRP A 18 -4.58 12.22 6.70
C TRP A 18 -3.30 11.69 7.34
N LEU A 19 -2.28 12.54 7.47
CA LEU A 19 -1.00 12.18 8.07
C LEU A 19 -0.94 12.40 9.59
N GLU A 20 -2.04 12.81 10.21
CA GLU A 20 -2.12 13.01 11.66
C GLU A 20 -1.88 11.68 12.40
N ARG A 21 -1.00 11.71 13.40
CA ARG A 21 -0.51 10.52 14.11
C ARG A 21 -1.00 10.52 15.57
N PRO A 22 -1.26 9.34 16.16
CA PRO A 22 -1.16 8.00 15.56
C PRO A 22 -2.39 7.65 14.72
N VAL A 23 -2.18 7.08 13.54
CA VAL A 23 -3.30 6.68 12.68
C VAL A 23 -4.05 5.46 13.26
N THR A 24 -5.33 5.34 12.90
CA THR A 24 -6.15 4.18 13.27
C THR A 24 -5.84 2.96 12.38
N ARG A 25 -6.30 1.75 12.77
CA ARG A 25 -6.16 0.55 11.92
C ARG A 25 -6.93 0.67 10.60
N GLY A 26 -8.11 1.31 10.61
CA GLY A 26 -8.90 1.54 9.41
C GLY A 26 -8.18 2.48 8.44
N GLN A 27 -7.65 3.59 8.96
CA GLN A 27 -6.85 4.53 8.18
C GLN A 27 -5.58 3.87 7.62
N ALA A 28 -4.85 3.07 8.42
CA ALA A 28 -3.67 2.34 7.95
C ALA A 28 -4.00 1.34 6.82
N LYS A 29 -5.16 0.67 6.88
CA LYS A 29 -5.65 -0.23 5.82
C LYS A 29 -5.88 0.53 4.51
N LEU A 30 -6.57 1.67 4.57
CA LEU A 30 -6.83 2.53 3.41
C LEU A 30 -5.55 3.19 2.88
N ASP A 31 -4.64 3.56 3.78
CA ASP A 31 -3.34 4.14 3.45
C ASP A 31 -2.48 3.16 2.64
N LEU A 32 -2.41 1.88 3.04
CA LEU A 32 -1.76 0.83 2.26
C LEU A 32 -2.37 0.72 0.85
N LEU A 33 -3.69 0.73 0.75
CA LEU A 33 -4.40 0.60 -0.53
C LEU A 33 -4.09 1.79 -1.45
N GLY A 34 -4.11 3.00 -0.90
CA GLY A 34 -3.81 4.21 -1.64
C GLY A 34 -2.35 4.26 -2.10
N LEU A 35 -1.42 3.80 -1.27
CA LEU A 35 0.02 3.74 -1.54
C LEU A 35 0.40 2.66 -2.56
N ALA A 36 -0.41 1.61 -2.72
CA ALA A 36 -0.17 0.57 -3.71
C ALA A 36 -0.27 1.13 -5.13
N GLU A 37 0.69 0.76 -5.97
CA GLU A 37 0.88 1.30 -7.30
C GLU A 37 -0.33 1.03 -8.20
N TYR A 38 -0.87 2.08 -8.80
CA TYR A 38 -1.99 1.96 -9.73
C TYR A 38 -1.56 1.41 -11.09
N LYS A 39 -0.31 1.67 -11.49
CA LYS A 39 0.31 1.13 -12.71
C LYS A 39 1.66 0.53 -12.34
N ALA A 40 2.07 -0.51 -13.06
CA ALA A 40 3.39 -1.09 -12.82
C ALA A 40 4.49 -0.02 -13.01
N THR A 41 5.43 0.03 -12.07
CA THR A 41 6.52 1.01 -12.04
C THR A 41 7.83 0.35 -11.59
N GLU A 42 8.91 1.10 -11.67
CA GLU A 42 10.22 0.71 -11.16
C GLU A 42 10.59 1.64 -10.00
N VAL A 43 10.88 1.05 -8.84
CA VAL A 43 11.35 1.78 -7.66
C VAL A 43 12.82 1.49 -7.42
N VAL A 44 13.55 2.50 -6.95
CA VAL A 44 14.96 2.34 -6.59
C VAL A 44 15.04 2.05 -5.09
N ALA A 45 15.48 0.84 -4.75
CA ALA A 45 15.76 0.45 -3.38
C ALA A 45 17.15 0.92 -2.92
N LYS A 46 17.43 0.72 -1.62
CA LYS A 46 18.73 1.05 -1.03
C LYS A 46 19.87 0.38 -1.83
N GLY A 47 20.91 1.16 -2.11
CA GLY A 47 22.07 0.69 -2.89
C GLY A 47 21.88 0.73 -4.40
N GLY A 48 20.85 1.43 -4.90
CA GLY A 48 20.63 1.64 -6.33
C GLY A 48 19.96 0.46 -7.04
N GLN A 49 19.50 -0.55 -6.30
CA GLN A 49 18.85 -1.71 -6.88
C GLN A 49 17.44 -1.35 -7.37
N LYS A 50 17.22 -1.49 -8.67
CA LYS A 50 15.92 -1.33 -9.30
C LYS A 50 15.03 -2.53 -9.00
N ILE A 51 13.82 -2.26 -8.51
CA ILE A 51 12.80 -3.26 -8.20
C ILE A 51 11.56 -2.93 -9.01
N ARG A 52 11.11 -3.90 -9.81
CA ARG A 52 9.84 -3.80 -10.51
C ARG A 52 8.69 -4.04 -9.53
N VAL A 53 7.77 -3.08 -9.44
CA VAL A 53 6.56 -3.12 -8.63
C VAL A 53 5.38 -3.17 -9.59
N ARG A 54 4.51 -4.17 -9.44
CA ARG A 54 3.32 -4.34 -10.29
C ARG A 54 2.16 -3.50 -9.77
N ARG A 55 1.11 -3.37 -10.58
CA ARG A 55 -0.17 -2.82 -10.13
C ARG A 55 -0.65 -3.59 -8.88
N GLY A 56 -1.19 -2.86 -7.91
CA GLY A 56 -1.64 -3.41 -6.63
C GLY A 56 -0.53 -3.78 -5.65
N GLN A 57 0.73 -3.48 -5.99
CA GLN A 57 1.87 -3.72 -5.12
C GLN A 57 2.41 -2.43 -4.52
N LEU A 58 2.94 -2.52 -3.31
CA LEU A 58 3.64 -1.47 -2.60
C LEU A 58 5.01 -2.00 -2.17
N PHE A 59 6.08 -1.35 -2.61
CA PHE A 59 7.42 -1.58 -2.04
C PHE A 59 7.67 -0.59 -0.90
N THR A 60 7.90 -1.10 0.31
CA THR A 60 8.04 -0.28 1.51
C THR A 60 8.95 -0.95 2.55
N SER A 61 9.01 -0.40 3.77
CA SER A 61 9.65 -1.03 4.92
C SER A 61 8.80 -0.86 6.17
N TYR A 62 8.93 -1.78 7.13
CA TYR A 62 8.24 -1.65 8.42
C TYR A 62 8.60 -0.36 9.15
N ARG A 63 9.83 0.13 8.98
CA ARG A 63 10.27 1.41 9.54
C ARG A 63 9.53 2.58 8.91
N TRP A 64 9.46 2.63 7.59
CA TRP A 64 8.76 3.72 6.88
C TRP A 64 7.27 3.75 7.24
N LEU A 65 6.61 2.59 7.30
CA LEU A 65 5.21 2.50 7.74
C LEU A 65 5.04 2.90 9.21
N ALA A 66 5.95 2.47 10.09
CA ALA A 66 5.95 2.85 11.50
C ALA A 66 6.07 4.37 11.67
N ASP A 67 7.01 4.98 10.97
CA ASP A 67 7.24 6.42 10.98
C ASP A 67 6.00 7.15 10.43
N ARG A 68 5.45 6.71 9.30
CA ARG A 68 4.24 7.29 8.68
C ARG A 68 3.02 7.24 9.60
N TRP A 69 2.80 6.12 10.28
CA TRP A 69 1.61 5.85 11.09
C TRP A 69 1.74 6.28 12.56
N GLY A 70 2.94 6.65 13.01
CA GLY A 70 3.22 6.89 14.42
C GLY A 70 3.09 5.62 15.27
N TRP A 71 3.47 4.47 14.70
CA TRP A 71 3.39 3.16 15.36
C TRP A 71 4.78 2.62 15.65
N HIS A 72 4.90 1.75 16.66
CA HIS A 72 6.08 0.88 16.75
C HIS A 72 6.08 -0.15 15.61
N GLN A 73 7.27 -0.51 15.10
CA GLN A 73 7.40 -1.52 14.03
C GLN A 73 6.76 -2.88 14.40
N SER A 74 6.73 -3.25 15.67
CA SER A 74 6.05 -4.46 16.15
C SER A 74 4.53 -4.41 15.93
N ARG A 75 3.91 -3.23 16.09
CA ARG A 75 2.49 -3.02 15.78
C ARG A 75 2.22 -3.11 14.28
N VAL A 76 3.11 -2.55 13.45
CA VAL A 76 3.04 -2.68 11.99
C VAL A 76 3.07 -4.15 11.57
N ARG A 77 4.04 -4.93 12.06
CA ARG A 77 4.17 -6.36 11.75
C ARG A 77 2.92 -7.15 12.12
N ARG A 78 2.40 -6.97 13.33
CA ARG A 78 1.17 -7.64 13.78
C ARG A 78 -0.04 -7.24 12.93
N PHE A 79 -0.15 -5.98 12.55
CA PHE A 79 -1.24 -5.50 11.72
C PHE A 79 -1.18 -6.11 10.30
N LEU A 80 -0.02 -6.12 9.66
CA LEU A 80 0.15 -6.72 8.34
C LEU A 80 -0.07 -8.24 8.35
N ALA A 81 0.39 -8.93 9.40
CA ALA A 81 0.11 -10.36 9.57
C ALA A 81 -1.40 -10.65 9.69
N MET A 82 -2.12 -9.84 10.47
CA MET A 82 -3.57 -9.96 10.60
C MET A 82 -4.30 -9.74 9.27
N LEU A 83 -3.86 -8.77 8.45
CA LEU A 83 -4.42 -8.56 7.11
C LEU A 83 -4.11 -9.70 6.13
N ALA A 84 -3.01 -10.43 6.33
CA ALA A 84 -2.62 -11.56 5.49
C ALA A 84 -3.29 -12.87 5.88
N GLU A 85 -3.79 -12.99 7.11
CA GLU A 85 -4.45 -14.20 7.61
C GLU A 85 -5.87 -14.37 7.05
N ASN A 86 -6.54 -13.27 6.69
CA ASN A 86 -7.91 -13.29 6.17
C ASN A 86 -7.96 -13.02 4.67
N SER A 87 -7.72 -14.06 3.85
CA SER A 87 -7.72 -13.96 2.38
C SER A 87 -9.06 -13.55 1.76
N GLU A 88 -10.16 -13.77 2.47
CA GLU A 88 -11.52 -13.42 2.03
C GLU A 88 -11.88 -11.95 2.29
N ASP A 89 -11.09 -11.22 3.11
CA ASP A 89 -11.25 -9.78 3.26
C ASP A 89 -10.90 -9.09 1.94
N LEU A 90 -11.76 -8.17 1.49
CA LEU A 90 -11.53 -7.41 0.25
C LEU A 90 -10.19 -6.64 0.27
N TYR A 91 -9.67 -6.32 1.46
CA TYR A 91 -8.38 -5.66 1.66
C TYR A 91 -7.25 -6.63 2.05
N ALA A 92 -7.43 -7.92 1.79
CA ALA A 92 -6.42 -8.94 2.07
C ALA A 92 -5.13 -8.65 1.32
N ILE A 93 -4.01 -8.93 1.99
CA ILE A 93 -2.68 -8.70 1.46
C ILE A 93 -1.83 -9.96 1.53
N GLU A 94 -0.87 -10.07 0.62
CA GLU A 94 0.31 -10.89 0.80
C GLU A 94 1.53 -9.97 0.96
N PHE A 95 2.57 -10.45 1.64
CA PHE A 95 3.81 -9.70 1.68
C PHE A 95 5.05 -10.59 1.73
N HIS A 96 6.12 -10.16 1.09
CA HIS A 96 7.41 -10.84 1.14
C HIS A 96 8.58 -9.85 1.27
N ALA A 97 9.64 -10.27 1.95
CA ALA A 97 10.86 -9.48 2.06
C ALA A 97 11.68 -9.58 0.75
N LYS A 98 12.13 -8.45 0.23
CA LYS A 98 13.14 -8.39 -0.83
C LYS A 98 14.51 -8.24 -0.21
N ARG A 99 15.48 -9.02 -0.72
CA ARG A 99 16.86 -9.04 -0.24
C ARG A 99 17.81 -8.76 -1.39
N THR A 100 19.02 -8.29 -1.08
CA THR A 100 20.08 -8.03 -2.08
C THR A 100 20.35 -9.29 -2.90
N SER A 101 20.38 -9.13 -4.22
CA SER A 101 20.71 -10.24 -5.13
C SER A 101 22.21 -10.49 -5.27
N LYS A 102 23.05 -9.51 -4.95
CA LYS A 102 24.52 -9.64 -5.09
C LYS A 102 25.02 -10.77 -4.18
N TRP A 103 25.47 -11.85 -4.80
CA TRP A 103 26.21 -12.90 -4.12
C TRP A 103 27.54 -12.32 -3.66
N ASN A 104 27.74 -12.28 -2.35
CA ASN A 104 29.02 -12.00 -1.73
C ASN A 104 29.17 -13.02 -0.59
N PRO A 105 30.16 -13.93 -0.66
CA PRO A 105 30.31 -15.00 0.32
C PRO A 105 30.63 -14.49 1.73
N ASN A 106 31.07 -13.24 1.86
CA ASN A 106 31.45 -12.63 3.14
C ASN A 106 30.37 -11.71 3.74
N THR A 107 29.20 -11.58 3.10
CA THR A 107 28.11 -10.73 3.62
C THR A 107 26.76 -11.40 3.48
N HIS A 108 26.00 -11.45 4.56
CA HIS A 108 24.61 -11.94 4.52
C HIS A 108 23.71 -11.05 3.64
N PRO A 109 22.72 -11.63 2.94
CA PRO A 109 21.78 -10.86 2.13
C PRO A 109 21.03 -9.82 2.96
N VAL A 110 21.21 -8.54 2.61
CA VAL A 110 20.59 -7.41 3.33
C VAL A 110 19.15 -7.24 2.88
N ALA A 111 18.23 -6.99 3.81
CA ALA A 111 16.85 -6.66 3.48
C ALA A 111 16.79 -5.30 2.76
N LEU A 112 16.25 -5.30 1.54
CA LEU A 112 16.02 -4.10 0.75
C LEU A 112 14.71 -3.42 1.14
N GLY A 113 13.71 -4.23 1.48
CA GLY A 113 12.36 -3.78 1.83
C GLY A 113 11.38 -4.95 1.81
N THR A 114 10.11 -4.62 1.84
CA THR A 114 8.98 -5.54 1.79
C THR A 114 8.09 -5.14 0.62
N ILE A 115 7.73 -6.09 -0.23
CA ILE A 115 6.63 -5.90 -1.18
C ILE A 115 5.36 -6.39 -0.49
N ILE A 116 4.36 -5.52 -0.43
CA ILE A 116 2.98 -5.83 -0.06
C ILE A 116 2.18 -5.90 -1.35
N THR A 117 1.35 -6.92 -1.52
CA THR A 117 0.48 -7.12 -2.69
C THR A 117 -0.95 -7.22 -2.19
N PHE A 118 -1.85 -6.38 -2.69
CA PHE A 118 -3.28 -6.54 -2.46
C PHE A 118 -3.83 -7.65 -3.36
N ILE A 119 -4.44 -8.67 -2.76
CA ILE A 119 -4.94 -9.85 -3.49
C ILE A 119 -6.09 -9.45 -4.41
N HIS A 120 -7.01 -8.61 -3.90
CA HIS A 120 -8.23 -8.19 -4.60
C HIS A 120 -8.15 -6.76 -5.15
N TYR A 121 -6.94 -6.29 -5.46
CA TYR A 121 -6.71 -4.89 -5.85
C TYR A 121 -7.50 -4.46 -7.08
N ASP A 122 -7.58 -5.33 -8.10
CA ASP A 122 -8.30 -5.00 -9.32
C ASP A 122 -9.81 -4.93 -9.07
N VAL A 123 -10.37 -5.80 -8.23
CA VAL A 123 -11.78 -5.69 -7.82
C VAL A 123 -12.05 -4.37 -7.10
N LEU A 124 -11.16 -3.96 -6.19
CA LEU A 124 -11.24 -2.68 -5.47
C LEU A 124 -11.18 -1.47 -6.42
N CYS A 125 -10.33 -1.52 -7.45
CA CYS A 125 -10.14 -0.41 -8.37
C CYS A 125 -11.19 -0.38 -9.50
N ASP A 126 -11.61 -1.53 -10.02
CA ASP A 126 -12.53 -1.62 -11.15
C ASP A 126 -13.96 -1.28 -10.73
N LEU A 127 -14.33 -1.55 -9.48
CA LEU A 127 -15.60 -1.08 -8.91
C LEU A 127 -15.65 0.45 -8.73
N SER A 128 -14.49 1.11 -8.66
CA SER A 128 -14.41 2.58 -8.67
C SER A 128 -14.47 3.17 -10.10
N LEU A 129 -14.17 2.36 -11.13
CA LEU A 129 -14.18 2.77 -12.55
C LEU A 129 -15.57 2.67 -13.21
N GLN A 130 -16.58 2.15 -12.50
CA GLN A 130 -17.98 2.20 -12.95
C GLN A 130 -18.65 3.57 -12.75
N LEU A 131 -17.88 4.57 -12.30
CA LEU A 131 -18.36 5.94 -12.23
C LEU A 131 -18.32 6.55 -13.64
N PRO A 132 -19.44 7.05 -14.17
CA PRO A 132 -19.44 7.68 -15.47
C PRO A 132 -18.46 8.87 -15.48
N GLU A 133 -17.75 9.05 -16.60
CA GLU A 133 -16.82 10.15 -16.88
C GLU A 133 -17.50 11.55 -16.85
N ASP A 134 -18.79 11.62 -16.50
CA ASP A 134 -19.61 12.83 -16.49
C ASP A 134 -19.51 13.65 -15.19
N MET A 135 -18.78 13.17 -14.17
CA MET A 135 -18.53 13.94 -12.94
C MET A 135 -17.65 15.18 -13.13
N GLU A 136 -16.96 15.33 -14.27
CA GLU A 136 -16.22 16.55 -14.63
C GLU A 136 -17.13 17.63 -15.25
N LYS A 137 -18.42 17.32 -15.48
CA LYS A 137 -19.42 18.25 -16.05
C LYS A 137 -20.57 18.57 -15.10
N ARG A 138 -20.45 18.29 -13.81
CA ARG A 138 -21.41 18.83 -12.83
C ARG A 138 -20.97 20.23 -12.43
N ASP A 139 -21.68 21.17 -13.05
CA ASP A 139 -21.79 22.61 -12.75
C ASP A 139 -21.59 22.89 -11.24
N PRO A 140 -20.71 23.84 -10.86
CA PRO A 140 -20.54 24.25 -9.48
C PRO A 140 -21.75 25.09 -9.05
N PHE A 141 -22.85 24.42 -8.69
CA PHE A 141 -23.87 24.99 -7.83
C PHE A 141 -23.58 24.65 -6.37
#